data_AF-A0A7W0J1H5-F1
#
_entry.id   AF-A0A7W0J1H5-F1
#
_cell.length_a   1.000
_cell.length_b   1.000
_cell.length_c   1.000
_cell.angle_alpha   90.00
_cell.angle_beta   90.00
_cell.angle_gamma   90.00
#
_symmetry.space_group_name_H-M   'P 1'
#
loop_
_entity.id
_entity.type
_entity.pdbx_description
1 polymer ?
#
loop_
_entity_poly.entity_id
_entity_poly.type
_entity_poly.pdbx_seq_one_letter_code
_entity_poly.pdbx_strand_id
1 'polypeptide(L)'
;LAIPMTLFFWIMFIVVYLTAWKSGLNYGDSVAVGFNATGRDFEIAIAIAITAFNPTVALATVIGPLIEVPVMLSLVWFAKSTGHKLFKEKT
;
A
#
# COMPACT_ATOMS: atom_id res chain seq x y z
N LEU A 1 13.19 11.29 -1.48
CA LEU A 1 12.35 10.38 -0.66
C LEU A 1 11.28 9.65 -1.46
N ALA A 2 10.57 10.34 -2.37
CA ALA A 2 9.49 9.72 -3.16
C ALA A 2 9.91 8.43 -3.90
N ILE A 3 11.04 8.45 -4.64
CA ILE A 3 11.48 7.30 -5.45
C ILE A 3 11.71 6.03 -4.61
N PRO A 4 12.53 6.05 -3.52
CA PRO A 4 12.68 4.87 -2.66
C PRO A 4 11.37 4.37 -2.06
N MET A 5 10.47 5.28 -1.64
CA MET A 5 9.20 4.89 -1.06
C MET A 5 8.28 4.24 -2.08
N THR A 6 8.13 4.83 -3.27
CA THR A 6 7.33 4.24 -4.34
C THR A 6 7.84 2.83 -4.70
N LEU A 7 9.15 2.64 -4.82
CA LEU A 7 9.73 1.32 -5.06
C LEU A 7 9.40 0.33 -3.94
N PHE A 8 9.52 0.74 -2.68
CA PHE A 8 9.16 -0.08 -1.54
C PHE A 8 7.69 -0.56 -1.62
N PHE A 9 6.75 0.36 -1.87
CA PHE A 9 5.32 0.01 -2.01
C PHE A 9 5.08 -1.01 -3.13
N TRP A 10 5.65 -0.78 -4.30
CA TRP A 10 5.49 -1.66 -5.45
C TRP A 10 6.07 -3.05 -5.21
N ILE A 11 7.30 -3.12 -4.72
CA ILE A 11 7.98 -4.39 -4.47
C ILE A 11 7.25 -5.18 -3.39
N MET A 12 6.95 -4.54 -2.25
CA MET A 12 6.31 -5.20 -1.12
C MET A 12 4.91 -5.71 -1.50
N PHE A 13 4.11 -4.89 -2.17
CA PHE A 13 2.78 -5.29 -2.64
C PHE A 13 2.87 -6.49 -3.58
N ILE A 14 3.73 -6.44 -4.60
CA ILE A 14 3.86 -7.52 -5.59
C ILE A 14 4.31 -8.82 -4.93
N VAL A 15 5.32 -8.76 -4.04
CA VAL A 15 5.84 -9.96 -3.36
C VAL A 15 4.75 -10.62 -2.53
N VAL A 16 4.02 -9.85 -1.73
CA VAL A 16 2.96 -10.37 -0.86
C VAL A 16 1.77 -10.87 -1.70
N TYR A 17 1.34 -10.10 -2.69
CA TYR A 17 0.25 -10.47 -3.60
C TYR A 17 0.53 -11.77 -4.36
N LEU A 18 1.73 -11.93 -4.91
CA LEU A 18 2.13 -13.15 -5.61
C LEU A 18 2.29 -14.34 -4.66
N THR A 19 2.77 -14.11 -3.45
CA THR A 19 2.88 -15.16 -2.43
C THR A 19 1.50 -15.63 -1.98
N ALA A 20 0.56 -14.70 -1.78
CA ALA A 20 -0.83 -15.01 -1.46
C ALA A 20 -1.51 -15.81 -2.58
N TRP A 21 -1.33 -15.38 -3.84
CA TRP A 21 -1.83 -16.12 -5.00
C TRP A 21 -1.26 -17.55 -5.06
N LYS A 22 0.06 -17.71 -4.89
CA LYS A 22 0.72 -19.04 -4.85
C LYS A 22 0.24 -19.90 -3.69
N SER A 23 -0.13 -19.29 -2.57
CA SER A 23 -0.68 -19.99 -1.40
C SER A 23 -2.16 -20.39 -1.59
N GLY A 24 -2.75 -20.05 -2.74
CA GLY A 24 -4.09 -20.49 -3.12
C GLY A 24 -5.23 -19.60 -2.59
N LEU A 25 -4.93 -18.44 -2.01
CA LEU A 25 -5.92 -17.45 -1.57
C LEU A 25 -6.77 -16.95 -2.76
N ASN A 26 -7.97 -16.47 -2.47
CA ASN A 26 -8.80 -15.83 -3.49
C ASN A 26 -8.24 -14.43 -3.84
N TYR A 27 -8.78 -13.80 -4.89
CA TYR A 27 -8.34 -12.47 -5.31
C TYR A 27 -8.52 -11.42 -4.20
N GLY A 28 -9.68 -11.38 -3.55
CA GLY A 28 -10.00 -10.44 -2.47
C GLY A 28 -9.03 -10.55 -1.30
N ASP A 29 -8.76 -11.77 -0.83
CA ASP A 29 -7.85 -12.04 0.29
C ASP A 29 -6.40 -11.70 -0.10
N SER A 30 -5.98 -12.04 -1.32
CA SER A 30 -4.63 -11.73 -1.80
C SER A 30 -4.39 -10.23 -1.90
N VAL A 31 -5.39 -9.47 -2.34
CA VAL A 31 -5.35 -8.00 -2.39
C VAL A 31 -5.38 -7.41 -0.98
N ALA A 32 -6.24 -7.92 -0.09
CA ALA A 32 -6.34 -7.44 1.28
C ALA A 32 -5.04 -7.64 2.06
N VAL A 33 -4.41 -8.82 1.96
CA VAL A 33 -3.13 -9.11 2.61
C VAL A 33 -2.00 -8.25 1.99
N GLY A 34 -2.01 -8.06 0.67
CA GLY A 34 -1.08 -7.17 -0.02
C GLY A 34 -1.16 -5.72 0.50
N PHE A 35 -2.37 -5.16 0.58
CA PHE A 35 -2.57 -3.80 1.10
C PHE A 35 -2.29 -3.69 2.59
N ASN A 36 -2.58 -4.72 3.38
CA ASN A 36 -2.23 -4.74 4.80
C ASN A 36 -0.71 -4.71 5.01
N ALA A 37 0.05 -5.46 4.21
CA ALA A 37 1.51 -5.48 4.31
C ALA A 37 2.17 -4.18 3.84
N THR A 38 1.51 -3.43 2.97
CA THR A 38 1.99 -2.11 2.54
C THR A 38 1.41 -0.95 3.35
N GLY A 39 0.30 -1.15 4.04
CA GLY A 39 -0.42 -0.12 4.78
C GLY A 39 0.48 0.49 5.86
N ARG A 40 0.37 1.79 6.03
CA ARG A 40 1.19 2.56 6.96
C ARG A 40 0.32 3.48 7.80
N ASP A 41 0.69 3.61 9.07
CA ASP A 41 -0.09 4.34 10.07
C ASP A 41 0.19 5.85 10.03
N PHE A 42 -0.12 6.52 8.91
CA PHE A 42 0.08 7.97 8.79
C PHE A 42 -0.76 8.76 9.77
N GLU A 43 -1.96 8.29 10.06
CA GLU A 43 -2.88 8.89 11.01
C GLU A 43 -2.25 8.97 12.41
N ILE A 44 -1.60 7.87 12.83
CA ILE A 44 -0.87 7.82 14.10
C ILE A 44 0.37 8.71 14.03
N ALA A 45 1.12 8.68 12.92
CA ALA A 45 2.31 9.53 12.74
C ALA A 45 1.98 11.02 12.82
N ILE A 46 0.88 11.46 12.18
CA ILE A 46 0.39 12.84 12.23
C ILE A 46 -0.07 13.20 13.64
N ALA A 47 -0.81 12.29 14.31
CA ALA A 47 -1.24 12.52 15.69
C ALA A 47 -0.05 12.72 16.65
N ILE A 48 0.99 11.89 16.53
CA ILE A 48 2.23 12.03 17.31
C ILE A 48 2.94 13.35 16.95
N ALA A 49 3.02 13.71 15.67
CA ALA A 49 3.65 14.95 15.24
C ALA A 49 2.96 16.20 15.79
N ILE A 50 1.63 16.20 15.87
CA ILE A 50 0.84 17.32 16.44
C ILE A 50 0.99 17.40 17.97
N THR A 51 1.05 16.25 18.64
CA THR A 51 1.02 16.18 20.12
C THR A 51 2.39 16.34 20.76
N ALA A 52 3.44 15.80 20.14
CA ALA A 52 4.79 15.77 20.71
C ALA A 52 5.75 16.81 20.10
N PHE A 53 5.44 17.37 18.93
CA PHE A 53 6.32 18.27 18.19
C PHE A 53 5.64 19.60 17.82
N ASN A 54 6.39 20.49 17.18
CA ASN A 54 5.86 21.78 16.74
C ASN A 54 4.97 21.64 15.49
N PRO A 55 4.06 22.60 15.24
CA PRO A 55 3.11 22.54 14.12
C PRO A 55 3.75 22.37 12.74
N THR A 56 4.97 22.86 12.55
CA THR A 56 5.71 22.73 11.27
C THR A 56 6.08 21.28 10.96
N VAL A 57 6.39 20.48 11.99
CA VAL A 57 6.70 19.05 11.81
C VAL A 57 5.43 18.28 11.44
N ALA A 58 4.31 18.59 12.09
CA ALA A 58 3.00 18.02 11.73
C ALA A 58 2.63 18.30 10.26
N LEU A 59 2.89 19.52 9.76
CA LEU A 59 2.64 19.87 8.37
C LEU A 59 3.50 19.05 7.39
N ALA A 60 4.76 18.78 7.74
CA ALA A 60 5.64 17.95 6.93
C ALA A 60 5.17 16.48 6.85
N THR A 61 4.62 15.93 7.93
CA THR A 61 4.06 14.56 7.95
C THR A 61 2.83 14.40 7.06
N VAL A 62 2.03 15.45 6.85
CA VAL A 62 0.86 15.45 5.95
C VAL A 62 1.24 15.32 4.46
N ILE A 63 2.49 15.64 4.10
CA ILE A 63 2.97 15.49 2.71
C ILE A 63 3.14 14.01 2.34
N GLY A 64 3.38 13.13 3.32
CA GLY A 64 3.54 11.68 3.10
C GLY A 64 2.35 11.04 2.37
N PRO A 65 1.12 11.17 2.91
CA PRO A 65 -0.09 10.67 2.26
C PRO A 65 -0.32 11.18 0.83
N LEU A 66 0.15 12.40 0.52
CA LEU A 66 0.00 12.99 -0.80
C LEU A 66 0.72 12.19 -1.90
N ILE A 67 1.82 11.51 -1.54
CA ILE A 67 2.57 10.62 -2.42
C ILE A 67 2.04 9.18 -2.31
N GLU A 68 1.64 8.77 -1.12
CA GLU A 68 1.19 7.41 -0.83
C GLU A 68 -0.12 7.05 -1.53
N VAL A 69 -1.14 7.91 -1.43
CA VAL A 69 -2.48 7.63 -1.94
C VAL A 69 -2.46 7.41 -3.47
N PRO A 70 -1.76 8.24 -4.29
CA PRO A 70 -1.60 7.95 -5.71
C PRO A 70 -0.90 6.61 -6.01
N VAL A 71 0.13 6.26 -5.22
CA VAL A 71 0.84 4.99 -5.38
C VAL A 71 -0.09 3.82 -5.07
N MET A 72 -0.83 3.87 -3.96
CA MET A 72 -1.80 2.83 -3.62
C MET A 72 -2.89 2.69 -4.68
N LEU A 73 -3.42 3.79 -5.22
CA LEU A 73 -4.38 3.76 -6.33
C LEU A 73 -3.80 3.07 -7.57
N SER A 74 -2.52 3.32 -7.89
CA SER A 74 -1.85 2.64 -9.00
C SER A 74 -1.72 1.13 -8.77
N LEU A 75 -1.48 0.70 -7.52
CA LEU A 75 -1.45 -0.70 -7.13
C LEU A 75 -2.82 -1.37 -7.22
N VAL A 76 -3.90 -0.66 -6.86
CA VAL A 76 -5.27 -1.16 -7.04
C VAL A 76 -5.55 -1.42 -8.51
N TRP A 77 -5.18 -0.48 -9.39
CA TRP A 77 -5.37 -0.63 -10.82
C TRP A 77 -4.55 -1.81 -11.38
N PHE A 78 -3.30 -1.95 -10.92
CA PHE A 78 -2.46 -3.09 -11.24
C PHE A 78 -3.10 -4.42 -10.79
N ALA A 79 -3.51 -4.52 -9.52
CA ALA A 79 -4.15 -5.70 -8.97
C ALA A 79 -5.42 -6.08 -9.72
N LYS A 80 -6.26 -5.09 -10.07
CA LYS A 80 -7.48 -5.32 -10.87
C LYS A 80 -7.14 -5.88 -12.26
N SER A 81 -6.10 -5.35 -12.90
CA SER A 81 -5.64 -5.80 -14.21
C SER A 81 -5.03 -7.21 -14.18
N THR A 82 -4.23 -7.53 -13.16
CA THR A 82 -3.62 -8.86 -12.98
C THR A 82 -4.61 -9.90 -12.44
N GLY A 83 -5.62 -9.46 -11.68
CA GLY A 83 -6.66 -10.29 -11.10
C GLY A 83 -7.41 -11.10 -12.15
N HIS A 84 -7.74 -10.47 -13.29
CA HIS A 84 -8.41 -11.15 -14.40
C HIS A 84 -7.54 -12.20 -15.11
N LYS A 85 -6.22 -12.22 -14.91
CA LYS A 85 -5.33 -13.23 -15.50
C LYS A 85 -4.99 -14.33 -14.50
N LEU A 86 -4.67 -13.94 -13.26
CA LEU A 86 -4.18 -14.86 -12.23
C LEU A 86 -5.30 -15.63 -11.52
N PHE A 87 -6.52 -15.09 -11.44
CA PHE A 87 -7.61 -15.64 -10.64
C PHE A 87 -8.83 -16.08 -11.45
N LYS A 88 -8.78 -15.96 -12.79
CA LYS A 88 -9.88 -16.35 -13.71
C LYS A 88 -10.06 -17.87 -13.83
N GLU A 89 -9.10 -18.65 -13.34
CA GLU A 89 -9.12 -20.12 -13.37
C GLU A 89 -9.72 -20.75 -12.10
N LYS A 90 -10.19 -19.93 -11.15
CA LYS A 90 -10.64 -20.38 -9.81
C LYS A 90 -12.07 -19.94 -9.43
N THR A 91 -12.86 -19.49 -10.40
CA THR A 91 -14.31 -19.21 -10.26
C THR A 91 -15.13 -20.28 -10.93
#